data_AF-A0A7X6L4S8-F1
#
_entry.id   AF-A0A7X6L4S8-F1
#
_cell.length_a   1.000
_cell.length_b   1.000
_cell.length_c   1.000
_cell.angle_alpha   90.00
_cell.angle_beta   90.00
_cell.angle_gamma   90.00
#
_symmetry.space_group_name_H-M   'P 1'
#
loop_
_entity.id
_entity.type
_entity.pdbx_description
1 polymer ?
#
loop_
_entity_poly.entity_id
_entity_poly.type
_entity_poly.pdbx_seq_one_letter_code
_entity_poly.pdbx_strand_id
1 'polypeptide(L)'
;MTTEKSRRSEATGTESTGHLDGRLAPTQNPASSPVSSKFRVLLDANDGAHSGTTHQQPTPRLTRQPIRDLSAIAKQMSERDWAILRSVAGHRFLTVRHIQTLHFGGLTPGSGRRKAQRALAKLRRLRVLDSLTQRVGGFSAGSDGMVHYVDDIGQRLLRRESGATARRRFHAPTERFLDHQLGIADAHVALVEANRHGRLELVKCEIEPAAWRDYVGVAGTRLTLKPDLYAETACPPGNEYVDAAFIEIDKGTESIPTLIRKCHEYEAYWRQGIEQERSGGFPLVVWSITAETLSKAEKRRDALRRAINQDRKLRSQLFRIIPPEQLVALMQKGGEQ
;
A
#
# COMPACT_ATOMS: atom_id res chain seq x y z
N MET A 1 61.98 -0.90 47.39
CA MET A 1 61.41 -2.05 46.67
C MET A 1 59.91 -1.80 46.49
N THR A 2 59.44 -1.85 45.24
CA THR A 2 58.06 -2.20 44.78
C THR A 2 56.87 -1.37 45.31
N THR A 3 56.32 -0.37 44.59
CA THR A 3 55.32 -0.38 43.47
C THR A 3 53.99 -1.11 43.73
N GLU A 4 52.87 -0.37 43.76
CA GLU A 4 51.55 -0.59 43.09
C GLU A 4 50.51 0.39 43.68
N LYS A 5 50.02 1.43 43.00
CA LYS A 5 49.21 1.62 41.77
C LYS A 5 47.69 1.40 41.96
N SER A 6 47.03 2.56 42.11
CA SER A 6 45.63 2.92 41.88
C SER A 6 44.81 2.07 40.91
N ARG A 7 43.53 1.79 41.25
CA ARG A 7 42.42 1.67 40.29
C ARG A 7 41.13 2.30 40.82
N ARG A 8 40.79 3.42 40.19
CA ARG A 8 39.51 4.13 40.19
C ARG A 8 38.58 3.41 39.21
N SER A 9 37.34 3.15 39.59
CA SER A 9 36.32 2.54 38.72
C SER A 9 35.74 3.60 37.77
N GLU A 10 36.06 3.48 36.49
CA GLU A 10 35.34 4.14 35.39
C GLU A 10 34.21 3.21 34.93
N ALA A 11 32.97 3.71 35.01
CA ALA A 11 31.81 3.10 34.39
C ALA A 11 31.76 3.57 32.93
N THR A 12 32.10 2.68 32.00
CA THR A 12 31.92 2.89 30.57
C THR A 12 30.47 2.64 30.19
N GLY A 13 29.78 3.70 29.80
CA GLY A 13 28.50 3.62 29.11
C GLY A 13 28.70 3.04 27.71
N THR A 14 28.01 1.94 27.42
CA THR A 14 27.89 1.38 26.07
C THR A 14 26.94 2.25 25.26
N GLU A 15 27.48 3.07 24.36
CA GLU A 15 26.74 3.68 23.26
C GLU A 15 26.26 2.57 22.31
N SER A 16 24.94 2.33 22.30
CA SER A 16 24.29 1.50 21.27
C SER A 16 24.17 2.33 20.00
N THR A 17 25.19 2.26 19.14
CA THR A 17 25.11 2.71 17.75
C THR A 17 24.29 1.68 16.97
N GLY A 18 22.96 1.83 16.99
CA GLY A 18 22.07 1.07 16.12
C GLY A 18 22.44 1.29 14.66
N HIS A 19 22.94 0.24 14.01
CA HIS A 19 23.36 0.25 12.61
C HIS A 19 22.17 0.55 11.70
N LEU A 20 22.35 1.46 10.74
CA LEU A 20 21.31 1.98 9.84
C LEU A 20 21.43 1.36 8.45
N ASP A 21 21.75 0.08 8.37
CA ASP A 21 21.59 -0.65 7.13
C ASP A 21 20.13 -1.10 7.01
N GLY A 22 19.50 -0.81 5.89
CA GLY A 22 18.14 -1.24 5.58
C GLY A 22 17.97 -2.76 5.59
N ARG A 23 19.06 -3.54 5.64
CA ARG A 23 19.11 -5.00 5.68
C ARG A 23 18.72 -5.54 7.05
N LEU A 24 17.50 -6.06 7.13
CA LEU A 24 16.88 -6.64 8.30
C LEU A 24 16.70 -8.15 8.14
N ALA A 25 16.49 -8.85 9.25
CA ALA A 25 15.95 -10.19 9.20
C ALA A 25 14.45 -10.11 8.79
N PRO A 26 13.94 -11.06 7.98
CA PRO A 26 12.54 -11.08 7.57
C PRO A 26 11.61 -11.23 8.78
N THR A 27 10.51 -10.48 8.83
CA THR A 27 9.54 -10.67 9.90
C THR A 27 8.77 -11.97 9.67
N GLN A 28 8.73 -12.85 10.68
CA GLN A 28 8.03 -14.13 10.57
C GLN A 28 6.50 -13.92 10.53
N ASN A 29 5.94 -13.79 9.33
CA ASN A 29 4.59 -14.21 8.95
C ASN A 29 4.43 -14.11 7.43
N PRO A 30 4.28 -15.25 6.70
CA PRO A 30 4.18 -15.21 5.25
C PRO A 30 2.86 -14.59 4.79
N ALA A 31 2.94 -13.71 3.79
CA ALA A 31 1.78 -13.24 3.05
C ALA A 31 1.26 -14.33 2.10
N SER A 32 -0.06 -14.38 1.92
CA SER A 32 -0.77 -15.35 1.08
C SER A 32 -0.26 -15.36 -0.36
N SER A 33 0.24 -16.53 -0.79
CA SER A 33 0.74 -16.77 -2.14
C SER A 33 -0.35 -16.67 -3.21
N PRO A 34 -0.10 -16.07 -4.39
CA PRO A 34 -1.03 -16.14 -5.51
C PRO A 34 -0.96 -17.53 -6.17
N VAL A 35 -2.09 -18.24 -6.12
CA VAL A 35 -2.32 -19.56 -6.72
C VAL A 35 -2.10 -19.53 -8.24
N SER A 36 -1.17 -20.37 -8.71
CA SER A 36 -0.97 -20.70 -10.13
C SER A 36 -1.85 -21.89 -10.51
N SER A 37 -2.65 -21.77 -11.57
CA SER A 37 -3.21 -22.93 -12.27
C SER A 37 -3.38 -22.67 -13.76
N LYS A 38 -2.80 -23.58 -14.54
CA LYS A 38 -2.81 -23.65 -16.00
C LYS A 38 -4.16 -24.19 -16.47
N PHE A 39 -4.83 -23.52 -17.41
CA PHE A 39 -5.82 -24.17 -18.28
C PHE A 39 -5.88 -23.54 -19.67
N ARG A 40 -6.03 -24.42 -20.67
CA ARG A 40 -5.98 -24.22 -22.13
C ARG A 40 -7.37 -23.90 -22.70
N VAL A 41 -7.36 -23.46 -23.94
CA VAL A 41 -8.36 -22.72 -24.76
C VAL A 41 -9.55 -23.59 -25.24
N LEU A 42 -10.70 -22.95 -25.47
CA LEU A 42 -11.50 -23.16 -26.69
C LEU A 42 -12.16 -21.84 -27.14
N LEU A 43 -12.14 -21.59 -28.45
CA LEU A 43 -12.69 -20.44 -29.16
C LEU A 43 -14.22 -20.55 -29.33
N ASP A 44 -14.87 -19.40 -29.54
CA ASP A 44 -15.69 -19.15 -30.74
C ASP A 44 -15.99 -17.66 -30.93
N ALA A 45 -16.29 -17.31 -32.17
CA ALA A 45 -16.21 -15.98 -32.80
C ALA A 45 -17.58 -15.29 -33.02
N ASN A 46 -17.49 -14.07 -33.59
CA ASN A 46 -18.51 -13.20 -34.23
C ASN A 46 -19.42 -12.36 -33.33
N ASP A 47 -19.87 -11.14 -33.67
CA ASP A 47 -19.61 -10.10 -34.70
C ASP A 47 -20.16 -8.78 -34.07
N GLY A 48 -19.56 -7.60 -34.22
CA GLY A 48 -19.77 -6.69 -35.34
C GLY A 48 -21.07 -5.85 -35.22
N ALA A 49 -20.98 -4.59 -34.76
CA ALA A 49 -21.73 -3.41 -35.27
C ALA A 49 -21.49 -2.14 -34.43
N HIS A 50 -21.32 -1.02 -35.14
CA HIS A 50 -21.05 0.32 -34.62
C HIS A 50 -22.32 1.20 -34.51
N SER A 51 -22.17 2.24 -33.68
CA SER A 51 -22.75 3.59 -33.79
C SER A 51 -24.19 3.83 -33.32
N GLY A 52 -24.30 4.80 -32.40
CA GLY A 52 -25.55 5.46 -32.02
C GLY A 52 -25.33 6.38 -30.82
N THR A 53 -25.11 7.67 -31.10
CA THR A 53 -25.11 8.75 -30.11
C THR A 53 -26.49 8.85 -29.48
N THR A 54 -26.58 8.61 -28.17
CA THR A 54 -27.79 8.90 -27.39
C THR A 54 -27.37 9.53 -26.08
N HIS A 55 -27.81 10.76 -25.86
CA HIS A 55 -27.69 11.46 -24.58
C HIS A 55 -28.28 10.59 -23.47
N GLN A 56 -27.44 10.10 -22.55
CA GLN A 56 -27.88 9.29 -21.42
C GLN A 56 -28.65 10.16 -20.42
N GLN A 57 -29.97 9.99 -20.41
CA GLN A 57 -30.82 10.42 -19.31
C GLN A 57 -30.42 9.72 -18.00
N PRO A 58 -30.65 10.35 -16.83
CA PRO A 58 -30.34 9.73 -15.55
C PRO A 58 -31.13 8.43 -15.39
N THR A 59 -30.40 7.31 -15.33
CA THR A 59 -31.00 5.98 -15.13
C THR A 59 -31.84 5.96 -13.85
N PRO A 60 -33.09 5.46 -13.90
CA PRO A 60 -33.92 5.33 -12.70
C PRO A 60 -33.22 4.39 -11.71
N ARG A 61 -33.17 4.78 -10.43
CA ARG A 61 -32.66 3.92 -9.35
C ARG A 61 -33.54 2.67 -9.28
N LEU A 62 -33.12 1.60 -9.94
CA LEU A 62 -33.71 0.26 -9.81
C LEU A 62 -33.87 -0.03 -8.31
N THR A 63 -35.09 -0.32 -7.90
CA THR A 63 -35.44 -0.70 -6.53
C THR A 63 -34.56 -1.88 -6.12
N ARG A 64 -33.60 -1.63 -5.23
CA ARG A 64 -32.58 -2.60 -4.82
C ARG A 64 -33.26 -3.75 -4.06
N GLN A 65 -33.43 -4.91 -4.70
CA GLN A 65 -33.98 -6.08 -4.02
C GLN A 65 -33.07 -6.53 -2.86
N PRO A 66 -33.62 -6.85 -1.67
CA PRO A 66 -32.83 -7.32 -0.54
C PRO A 66 -32.32 -8.75 -0.81
N ILE A 67 -31.02 -8.87 -1.06
CA ILE A 67 -30.35 -10.16 -1.13
C ILE A 67 -30.29 -10.75 0.29
N ARG A 68 -31.03 -11.83 0.53
CA ARG A 68 -31.06 -12.51 1.82
C ARG A 68 -30.05 -13.65 1.94
N ASP A 69 -29.82 -14.41 0.86
CA ASP A 69 -28.91 -15.55 0.88
C ASP A 69 -27.47 -15.18 0.48
N LEU A 70 -26.64 -14.92 1.49
CA LEU A 70 -25.19 -14.70 1.31
C LEU A 70 -24.43 -15.97 0.92
N SER A 71 -24.94 -17.16 1.27
CA SER A 71 -24.28 -18.43 0.94
C SER A 71 -24.35 -18.72 -0.56
N ALA A 72 -25.48 -18.45 -1.19
CA ALA A 72 -25.62 -18.57 -2.64
C ALA A 72 -24.65 -17.66 -3.40
N ILE A 73 -24.40 -16.43 -2.93
CA ILE A 73 -23.42 -15.52 -3.54
C ILE A 73 -21.99 -16.01 -3.30
N ALA A 74 -21.66 -16.42 -2.09
CA ALA A 74 -20.35 -16.98 -1.77
C ALA A 74 -20.00 -18.17 -2.68
N LYS A 75 -20.97 -19.07 -2.95
CA LYS A 75 -20.81 -20.21 -3.86
C LYS A 75 -20.58 -19.81 -5.33
N GLN A 76 -21.03 -18.63 -5.74
CA GLN A 76 -20.80 -18.11 -7.10
C GLN A 76 -19.43 -17.43 -7.26
N MET A 77 -18.73 -17.12 -6.15
CA MET A 77 -17.43 -16.46 -6.18
C MET A 77 -16.30 -17.48 -6.29
N SER A 78 -15.41 -17.27 -7.25
CA SER A 78 -14.14 -18.02 -7.33
C SER A 78 -13.16 -17.53 -6.27
N GLU A 79 -12.10 -18.29 -6.01
CA GLU A 79 -10.99 -17.84 -5.15
C GLU A 79 -10.40 -16.50 -5.60
N ARG A 80 -10.31 -16.27 -6.92
CA ARG A 80 -9.85 -14.98 -7.45
C ARG A 80 -10.84 -13.85 -7.18
N ASP A 81 -12.14 -14.13 -7.22
CA ASP A 81 -13.17 -13.13 -6.87
C ASP A 81 -13.08 -12.73 -5.40
N TRP A 82 -12.84 -13.70 -4.50
CA TRP A 82 -12.57 -13.44 -3.08
C TRP A 82 -11.27 -12.66 -2.88
N ALA A 83 -10.19 -13.03 -3.57
CA ALA A 83 -8.94 -12.28 -3.53
C ALA A 83 -9.12 -10.83 -3.98
N ILE A 84 -9.89 -10.59 -5.05
CA ILE A 84 -10.25 -9.24 -5.50
C ILE A 84 -11.03 -8.48 -4.42
N LEU A 85 -12.06 -9.11 -3.82
CA LEU A 85 -12.84 -8.50 -2.74
C LEU A 85 -11.95 -8.07 -1.57
N ARG A 86 -11.03 -8.94 -1.12
CA ARG A 86 -10.10 -8.65 -0.03
C ARG A 86 -9.12 -7.52 -0.39
N SER A 87 -8.58 -7.51 -1.61
CA SER A 87 -7.71 -6.41 -2.08
C SER A 87 -8.43 -5.06 -2.10
N VAL A 88 -9.66 -5.01 -2.62
CA VAL A 88 -10.46 -3.77 -2.63
C VAL A 88 -10.80 -3.35 -1.20
N ALA A 89 -11.08 -4.29 -0.29
CA ALA A 89 -11.34 -3.98 1.10
C ALA A 89 -10.10 -3.40 1.81
N GLY A 90 -8.91 -3.95 1.54
CA GLY A 90 -7.63 -3.48 2.10
C GLY A 90 -7.27 -2.08 1.63
N HIS A 91 -7.39 -1.80 0.32
CA HIS A 91 -7.05 -0.49 -0.25
C HIS A 91 -8.19 0.53 -0.23
N ARG A 92 -9.40 0.09 0.13
CA ARG A 92 -10.68 0.84 0.05
C ARG A 92 -11.13 1.16 -1.38
N PHE A 93 -10.21 1.57 -2.25
CA PHE A 93 -10.45 1.95 -3.64
C PHE A 93 -9.38 1.37 -4.56
N LEU A 94 -9.79 0.77 -5.67
CA LEU A 94 -8.87 0.26 -6.69
C LEU A 94 -9.38 0.53 -8.11
N THR A 95 -8.47 0.83 -9.04
CA THR A 95 -8.79 0.94 -10.47
C THR A 95 -8.79 -0.42 -11.14
N VAL A 96 -9.28 -0.49 -12.39
CA VAL A 96 -9.16 -1.70 -13.22
C VAL A 96 -7.69 -2.10 -13.41
N ARG A 97 -6.78 -1.12 -13.59
CA ARG A 97 -5.34 -1.36 -13.72
C ARG A 97 -4.78 -2.03 -12.46
N HIS A 98 -5.11 -1.53 -11.27
CA HIS A 98 -4.64 -2.15 -10.02
C HIS A 98 -5.11 -3.60 -9.91
N ILE A 99 -6.39 -3.86 -10.18
CA ILE A 99 -6.95 -5.22 -10.14
C ILE A 99 -6.31 -6.14 -11.17
N GLN A 100 -6.07 -5.65 -12.38
CA GLN A 100 -5.34 -6.38 -13.41
C GLN A 100 -3.96 -6.79 -12.89
N THR A 101 -3.17 -5.83 -12.39
CA THR A 101 -1.80 -6.10 -11.96
C THR A 101 -1.76 -7.04 -10.75
N LEU A 102 -2.65 -6.88 -9.77
CA LEU A 102 -2.67 -7.70 -8.56
C LEU A 102 -3.13 -9.14 -8.84
N HIS A 103 -4.17 -9.33 -9.65
CA HIS A 103 -4.86 -10.63 -9.76
C HIS A 103 -4.75 -11.32 -11.12
N PHE A 104 -4.28 -10.61 -12.13
CA PHE A 104 -4.17 -11.10 -13.52
C PHE A 104 -2.81 -10.80 -14.16
N GLY A 105 -1.81 -10.38 -13.38
CA GLY A 105 -0.49 -9.99 -13.89
C GLY A 105 0.33 -11.11 -14.55
N GLY A 106 -0.06 -12.37 -14.38
CA GLY A 106 0.54 -13.51 -15.10
C GLY A 106 0.03 -13.71 -16.54
N LEU A 107 -0.88 -12.84 -17.01
CA LEU A 107 -1.43 -12.88 -18.36
C LEU A 107 -0.86 -11.74 -19.20
N THR A 108 -0.97 -11.85 -20.53
CA THR A 108 -0.65 -10.73 -21.42
C THR A 108 -1.52 -9.51 -21.07
N PRO A 109 -1.03 -8.27 -21.22
CA PRO A 109 -1.76 -7.07 -20.79
C PRO A 109 -3.20 -6.99 -21.31
N GLY A 110 -3.43 -7.28 -22.60
CA GLY A 110 -4.77 -7.27 -23.19
C GLY A 110 -5.69 -8.41 -22.70
N SER A 111 -5.14 -9.58 -22.36
CA SER A 111 -5.92 -10.69 -21.78
C SER A 111 -6.24 -10.42 -20.31
N GLY A 112 -5.25 -9.96 -19.54
CA GLY A 112 -5.39 -9.58 -18.14
C GLY A 112 -6.46 -8.51 -17.94
N ARG A 113 -6.41 -7.43 -18.74
CA ARG A 113 -7.42 -6.36 -18.71
C ARG A 113 -8.84 -6.86 -18.95
N ARG A 114 -9.05 -7.66 -20.01
CA ARG A 114 -10.36 -8.23 -20.33
C ARG A 114 -10.89 -9.13 -19.22
N LYS A 115 -10.03 -9.98 -18.63
CA LYS A 115 -10.43 -10.85 -17.52
C LYS A 115 -10.73 -10.05 -16.25
N ALA A 116 -9.95 -9.01 -15.94
CA ALA A 116 -10.22 -8.10 -14.84
C ALA A 116 -11.58 -7.40 -15.00
N GLN A 117 -11.86 -6.84 -16.18
CA GLN A 117 -13.15 -6.21 -16.47
C GLN A 117 -14.32 -7.17 -16.35
N ARG A 118 -14.20 -8.41 -16.84
CA ARG A 118 -15.23 -9.45 -16.67
C ARG A 118 -15.47 -9.78 -15.19
N ALA A 119 -14.41 -9.96 -14.40
CA ALA A 119 -14.52 -10.21 -12.97
C ALA A 119 -15.20 -9.04 -12.24
N LEU A 120 -14.80 -7.80 -12.54
CA LEU A 120 -15.39 -6.59 -11.95
C LEU A 120 -16.85 -6.39 -12.37
N ALA A 121 -17.22 -6.70 -13.61
CA ALA A 121 -18.62 -6.68 -14.05
C ALA A 121 -19.46 -7.72 -13.30
N LYS A 122 -18.94 -8.94 -13.13
CA LYS A 122 -19.59 -10.01 -12.33
C LYS A 122 -19.78 -9.57 -10.88
N LEU A 123 -18.73 -9.08 -10.22
CA LEU A 123 -18.79 -8.69 -8.81
C LEU A 123 -19.72 -7.50 -8.56
N ARG A 124 -19.81 -6.56 -9.52
CA ARG A 124 -20.79 -5.47 -9.48
C ARG A 124 -22.23 -5.95 -9.64
N ARG A 125 -22.48 -6.89 -10.57
CA ARG A 125 -23.81 -7.51 -10.71
C ARG A 125 -24.26 -8.20 -9.43
N LEU A 126 -23.32 -8.83 -8.71
CA LEU A 126 -23.56 -9.48 -7.43
C LEU A 126 -23.61 -8.51 -6.23
N ARG A 127 -23.45 -7.19 -6.46
CA ARG A 127 -23.41 -6.15 -5.41
C ARG A 127 -22.29 -6.37 -4.38
N VAL A 128 -21.27 -7.13 -4.77
CA VAL A 128 -20.06 -7.39 -3.96
C VAL A 128 -19.14 -6.18 -4.02
N LEU A 129 -18.97 -5.63 -5.22
CA LEU A 129 -18.30 -4.36 -5.46
C LEU A 129 -19.27 -3.37 -6.11
N ASP A 130 -18.95 -2.09 -6.06
CA ASP A 130 -19.57 -1.06 -6.89
C ASP A 130 -18.46 -0.15 -7.44
N SER A 131 -18.81 0.88 -8.20
CA SER A 131 -17.87 1.81 -8.81
C SER A 131 -18.26 3.26 -8.59
N LEU A 132 -17.27 4.14 -8.41
CA LEU A 132 -17.48 5.57 -8.47
C LEU A 132 -17.76 5.97 -9.92
N THR A 133 -18.90 6.63 -10.16
CA THR A 133 -19.28 7.12 -11.49
C THR A 133 -18.59 8.43 -11.86
N GLN A 134 -18.02 9.14 -10.87
CA GLN A 134 -17.45 10.46 -11.06
C GLN A 134 -15.97 10.40 -11.38
N ARG A 135 -15.57 11.13 -12.43
CA ARG A 135 -14.16 11.43 -12.75
C ARG A 135 -13.55 12.16 -11.55
N VAL A 136 -12.42 11.68 -11.06
CA VAL A 136 -11.57 12.41 -10.13
C VAL A 136 -10.26 12.71 -10.86
N GLY A 137 -9.87 13.98 -10.87
CA GLY A 137 -8.64 14.53 -11.45
C GLY A 137 -8.03 13.87 -12.70
N GLY A 138 -8.33 14.41 -13.89
CA GLY A 138 -7.37 14.45 -15.02
C GLY A 138 -6.88 13.15 -15.70
N PHE A 139 -7.31 11.96 -15.29
CA PHE A 139 -6.91 10.71 -15.96
C PHE A 139 -7.83 10.34 -17.14
N SER A 140 -7.20 9.81 -18.21
CA SER A 140 -7.74 9.66 -19.57
C SER A 140 -9.11 8.96 -19.67
N ALA A 141 -9.91 9.39 -20.65
CA ALA A 141 -11.26 8.91 -20.91
C ALA A 141 -11.26 7.44 -21.37
N GLY A 142 -11.45 6.52 -20.42
CA GLY A 142 -11.59 5.09 -20.70
C GLY A 142 -12.03 4.30 -19.47
N SER A 143 -12.39 3.03 -19.67
CA SER A 143 -12.74 2.09 -18.60
C SER A 143 -11.62 1.83 -17.58
N ASP A 144 -10.40 2.33 -17.83
CA ASP A 144 -9.27 2.27 -16.92
C ASP A 144 -9.37 3.25 -15.74
N GLY A 145 -10.13 4.34 -15.89
CA GLY A 145 -10.34 5.34 -14.84
C GLY A 145 -11.48 5.00 -13.85
N MET A 146 -12.15 3.86 -14.03
CA MET A 146 -13.23 3.46 -13.11
C MET A 146 -12.64 2.96 -11.80
N VAL A 147 -13.04 3.61 -10.71
CA VAL A 147 -12.61 3.26 -9.34
C VAL A 147 -13.65 2.37 -8.69
N HIS A 148 -13.21 1.25 -8.13
CA HIS A 148 -14.03 0.24 -7.48
C HIS A 148 -13.88 0.26 -5.97
N TYR A 149 -14.99 0.04 -5.27
CA TYR A 149 -15.05 -0.08 -3.81
C TYR A 149 -15.97 -1.22 -3.39
N VAL A 150 -15.89 -1.64 -2.12
CA VAL A 150 -16.73 -2.73 -1.59
C VAL A 150 -18.17 -2.25 -1.32
N ASP A 151 -19.14 -2.87 -1.98
CA ASP A 151 -20.58 -2.61 -1.80
C ASP A 151 -21.17 -3.46 -0.66
N ASP A 152 -22.44 -3.24 -0.31
CA ASP A 152 -23.10 -3.77 0.88
C ASP A 152 -23.01 -5.31 1.01
N ILE A 153 -23.14 -6.07 -0.09
CA ILE A 153 -23.01 -7.53 -0.04
C ILE A 153 -21.57 -7.94 0.20
N GLY A 154 -20.60 -7.27 -0.43
CA GLY A 154 -19.19 -7.54 -0.19
C GLY A 154 -18.81 -7.29 1.27
N GLN A 155 -19.32 -6.22 1.88
CA GLN A 155 -19.10 -5.97 3.30
C GLN A 155 -19.73 -7.04 4.19
N ARG A 156 -20.93 -7.53 3.85
CA ARG A 156 -21.59 -8.61 4.59
C ARG A 156 -20.80 -9.91 4.50
N LEU A 157 -20.25 -10.22 3.32
CA LEU A 157 -19.40 -11.39 3.10
C LEU A 157 -18.11 -11.30 3.93
N LEU A 158 -17.42 -10.17 3.91
CA LEU A 158 -16.21 -9.95 4.71
C LEU A 158 -16.45 -10.01 6.23
N ARG A 159 -17.60 -9.50 6.70
CA ARG A 159 -18.00 -9.63 8.12
C ARG A 159 -18.26 -11.07 8.51
N ARG A 160 -18.88 -11.85 7.64
CA ARG A 160 -19.09 -13.28 7.88
C ARG A 160 -17.77 -14.06 7.93
N GLU A 161 -16.80 -13.70 7.08
CA GLU A 161 -15.46 -14.30 7.07
C GLU A 161 -14.65 -13.96 8.33
N SER A 162 -14.67 -12.69 8.76
CA SER A 162 -13.87 -12.21 9.90
C SER A 162 -14.55 -12.34 11.27
N GLY A 163 -15.84 -12.65 11.31
CA GLY A 163 -16.66 -12.57 12.53
C GLY A 163 -16.95 -11.14 13.01
N ALA A 164 -16.57 -10.12 12.25
CA ALA A 164 -16.74 -8.72 12.64
C ALA A 164 -18.23 -8.32 12.68
N THR A 165 -18.63 -7.64 13.74
CA THR A 165 -20.01 -7.18 13.96
C THR A 165 -20.26 -5.76 13.42
N ALA A 166 -19.22 -4.93 13.36
CA ALA A 166 -19.32 -3.53 12.97
C ALA A 166 -19.62 -3.35 11.47
N ARG A 167 -20.66 -2.59 11.14
CA ARG A 167 -21.00 -2.23 9.75
C ARG A 167 -20.21 -1.00 9.31
N ARG A 168 -19.51 -1.10 8.18
CA ARG A 168 -18.78 0.01 7.58
C ARG A 168 -19.61 0.70 6.49
N ARG A 169 -20.38 1.72 6.83
CA ARG A 169 -21.18 2.42 5.80
C ARG A 169 -20.26 3.05 4.74
N PHE A 170 -20.62 2.90 3.46
CA PHE A 170 -19.93 3.60 2.38
C PHE A 170 -20.29 5.09 2.43
N HIS A 171 -19.27 5.95 2.35
CA HIS A 171 -19.39 7.39 2.20
C HIS A 171 -18.59 7.79 0.96
N ALA A 172 -19.16 8.66 0.12
CA ALA A 172 -18.45 9.16 -1.04
C ALA A 172 -17.16 9.87 -0.58
N PRO A 173 -15.98 9.50 -1.12
CA PRO A 173 -14.72 10.09 -0.70
C PRO A 173 -14.59 11.53 -1.23
N THR A 174 -13.79 12.35 -0.53
CA THR A 174 -13.28 13.60 -1.13
C THR A 174 -12.23 13.24 -2.20
N GLU A 175 -12.04 14.11 -3.19
CA GLU A 175 -11.02 13.93 -4.24
C GLU A 175 -9.63 13.70 -3.64
N ARG A 176 -9.21 14.56 -2.70
CA ARG A 176 -7.93 14.42 -1.99
C ARG A 176 -7.77 13.06 -1.32
N PHE A 177 -8.81 12.57 -0.63
CA PHE A 177 -8.74 11.28 0.05
C PHE A 177 -8.67 10.12 -0.94
N LEU A 178 -9.43 10.20 -2.05
CA LEU A 178 -9.36 9.20 -3.10
C LEU A 178 -7.98 9.16 -3.76
N ASP A 179 -7.44 10.32 -4.15
CA ASP A 179 -6.12 10.42 -4.81
C ASP A 179 -4.99 9.88 -3.95
N HIS A 180 -5.05 10.12 -2.64
CA HIS A 180 -4.10 9.59 -1.69
C HIS A 180 -4.22 8.06 -1.57
N GLN A 181 -5.44 7.51 -1.44
CA GLN A 181 -5.64 6.06 -1.38
C GLN A 181 -5.27 5.35 -2.70
N LEU A 182 -5.49 5.99 -3.85
CA LEU A 182 -5.02 5.48 -5.13
C LEU A 182 -3.49 5.52 -5.23
N GLY A 183 -2.83 6.56 -4.70
CA GLY A 183 -1.37 6.63 -4.63
C GLY A 183 -0.75 5.53 -3.75
N ILE A 184 -1.42 5.15 -2.67
CA ILE A 184 -1.05 3.97 -1.85
C ILE A 184 -1.14 2.69 -2.70
N ALA A 185 -2.23 2.53 -3.44
CA ALA A 185 -2.39 1.40 -4.33
C ALA A 185 -1.35 1.37 -5.46
N ASP A 186 -1.01 2.52 -6.05
CA ASP A 186 0.04 2.63 -7.07
C ASP A 186 1.40 2.15 -6.54
N ALA A 187 1.77 2.55 -5.31
CA ALA A 187 3.02 2.12 -4.68
C ALA A 187 3.07 0.61 -4.47
N HIS A 188 2.00 0.02 -3.91
CA HIS A 188 1.93 -1.43 -3.71
C HIS A 188 1.96 -2.20 -5.05
N VAL A 189 1.21 -1.73 -6.05
CA VAL A 189 1.17 -2.31 -7.39
C VAL A 189 2.55 -2.27 -8.06
N ALA A 190 3.30 -1.18 -7.89
CA ALA A 190 4.66 -1.06 -8.42
C ALA A 190 5.62 -2.09 -7.81
N LEU A 191 5.53 -2.35 -6.50
CA LEU A 191 6.31 -3.40 -5.82
C LEU A 191 5.91 -4.81 -6.29
N VAL A 192 4.61 -5.07 -6.44
CA VAL A 192 4.11 -6.36 -6.97
C VAL A 192 4.57 -6.59 -8.42
N GLU A 193 4.58 -5.55 -9.26
CA GLU A 193 5.13 -5.63 -10.61
C GLU A 193 6.63 -5.87 -10.60
N ALA A 194 7.38 -5.20 -9.73
CA ALA A 194 8.81 -5.42 -9.59
C ALA A 194 9.12 -6.88 -9.20
N ASN A 195 8.38 -7.42 -8.23
CA ASN A 195 8.46 -8.82 -7.82
C ASN A 195 8.21 -9.78 -8.98
N ARG A 196 7.12 -9.56 -9.72
CA ARG A 196 6.74 -10.44 -10.83
C ARG A 196 7.76 -10.43 -11.97
N HIS A 197 8.42 -9.31 -12.21
CA HIS A 197 9.47 -9.19 -13.22
C HIS A 197 10.86 -9.62 -12.70
N GLY A 198 10.95 -10.18 -11.49
CA GLY A 198 12.21 -10.65 -10.90
C GLY A 198 13.21 -9.53 -10.58
N ARG A 199 12.75 -8.27 -10.47
CA ARG A 199 13.61 -7.13 -10.16
C ARG A 199 14.00 -7.07 -8.68
N LEU A 200 13.14 -7.59 -7.82
CA LEU A 200 13.29 -7.79 -6.39
C LEU A 200 12.38 -8.94 -5.98
N GLU A 201 12.48 -9.45 -4.77
CA GLU A 201 11.45 -10.28 -4.15
C GLU A 201 10.66 -9.42 -3.17
N LEU A 202 9.33 -9.39 -3.30
CA LEU A 202 8.46 -8.72 -2.32
C LEU A 202 8.09 -9.73 -1.22
N VAL A 203 8.82 -9.68 -0.12
CA VAL A 203 8.65 -10.60 1.02
C VAL A 203 7.38 -10.26 1.80
N LYS A 204 7.14 -8.96 2.03
CA LYS A 204 5.98 -8.50 2.78
C LYS A 204 5.51 -7.13 2.30
N CYS A 205 4.20 -6.92 2.29
CA CYS A 205 3.60 -5.61 2.08
C CYS A 205 2.31 -5.50 2.91
N GLU A 206 2.29 -4.54 3.84
CA GLU A 206 1.14 -4.19 4.66
C GLU A 206 0.68 -2.78 4.27
N ILE A 207 -0.63 -2.57 4.22
CA ILE A 207 -1.25 -1.26 3.94
C ILE A 207 -2.05 -0.85 5.16
N GLU A 208 -2.18 0.44 5.42
CA GLU A 208 -3.00 0.92 6.53
C GLU A 208 -4.41 0.27 6.58
N PRO A 209 -4.89 -0.17 7.75
CA PRO A 209 -4.28 -0.02 9.07
C PRO A 209 -3.31 -1.15 9.46
N ALA A 210 -3.09 -2.17 8.62
CA ALA A 210 -2.21 -3.30 8.97
C ALA A 210 -0.74 -2.88 9.15
N ALA A 211 -0.32 -1.81 8.47
CA ALA A 211 1.02 -1.22 8.63
C ALA A 211 1.20 -0.43 9.95
N TRP A 212 0.13 -0.19 10.73
CA TRP A 212 0.21 0.60 11.95
C TRP A 212 1.01 -0.15 13.04
N ARG A 213 1.63 0.62 13.94
CA ARG A 213 2.43 0.09 15.06
C ARG A 213 1.98 0.74 16.35
N ASP A 214 1.39 -0.05 17.24
CA ASP A 214 1.05 0.40 18.59
C ASP A 214 2.28 0.28 19.50
N TYR A 215 2.54 1.31 20.30
CA TYR A 215 3.65 1.36 21.24
C TYR A 215 3.34 2.22 22.45
N VAL A 216 4.16 2.09 23.49
CA VAL A 216 4.07 2.90 24.70
C VAL A 216 5.17 3.95 24.66
N GLY A 217 4.81 5.23 24.76
CA GLY A 217 5.77 6.32 24.80
C GLY A 217 6.44 6.48 26.16
N VAL A 218 7.42 7.39 26.25
CA VAL A 218 8.26 7.62 27.44
C VAL A 218 7.44 7.93 28.72
N ALA A 219 6.24 8.50 28.58
CA ALA A 219 5.35 8.83 29.69
C ALA A 219 4.24 7.77 29.96
N GLY A 220 4.37 6.56 29.40
CA GLY A 220 3.36 5.50 29.55
C GLY A 220 2.13 5.67 28.64
N THR A 221 2.07 6.72 27.84
CA THR A 221 0.97 6.97 26.90
C THR A 221 0.96 5.93 25.77
N ARG A 222 -0.19 5.33 25.50
CA ARG A 222 -0.39 4.46 24.32
C ARG A 222 -0.45 5.33 23.06
N LEU A 223 0.46 5.07 22.13
CA LEU A 223 0.59 5.76 20.86
C LEU A 223 0.51 4.75 19.72
N THR A 224 0.15 5.25 18.53
CA THR A 224 0.12 4.45 17.31
C THR A 224 0.86 5.21 16.23
N LEU A 225 1.94 4.63 15.72
CA LEU A 225 2.54 5.08 14.46
C LEU A 225 1.65 4.60 13.31
N LYS A 226 1.35 5.48 12.36
CA LYS A 226 0.41 5.22 11.26
C LYS A 226 1.06 5.44 9.88
N PRO A 227 1.92 4.50 9.44
CA PRO A 227 2.42 4.48 8.07
C PRO A 227 1.28 4.18 7.09
N ASP A 228 1.38 4.72 5.88
CA ASP A 228 0.44 4.38 4.80
C ASP A 228 0.69 2.95 4.30
N LEU A 229 1.97 2.58 4.13
CA LEU A 229 2.41 1.21 3.86
C LEU A 229 3.65 0.83 4.66
N TYR A 230 3.83 -0.47 4.84
CA TYR A 230 5.07 -1.10 5.25
C TYR A 230 5.45 -2.16 4.21
N ALA A 231 6.72 -2.23 3.81
CA ALA A 231 7.19 -3.21 2.84
C ALA A 231 8.55 -3.78 3.22
N GLU A 232 8.75 -5.07 2.93
CA GLU A 232 10.03 -5.79 3.02
C GLU A 232 10.34 -6.38 1.65
N THR A 233 11.55 -6.14 1.13
CA THR A 233 11.99 -6.66 -0.16
C THR A 233 13.37 -7.30 -0.08
N ALA A 234 13.58 -8.44 -0.74
CA ALA A 234 14.90 -9.04 -0.85
C ALA A 234 15.51 -8.76 -2.24
N CYS A 235 16.77 -8.31 -2.27
CA CYS A 235 17.51 -8.06 -3.49
C CYS A 235 18.95 -8.60 -3.36
N PRO A 236 19.42 -9.50 -4.26
CA PRO A 236 18.64 -10.18 -5.29
C PRO A 236 17.53 -11.07 -4.69
N PRO A 237 16.55 -11.55 -5.50
CA PRO A 237 15.53 -12.49 -5.03
C PRO A 237 16.14 -13.74 -4.38
N GLY A 238 15.57 -14.21 -3.27
CA GLY A 238 16.06 -15.31 -2.46
C GLY A 238 17.16 -14.94 -1.45
N ASN A 239 17.47 -13.65 -1.28
CA ASN A 239 18.39 -13.18 -0.25
C ASN A 239 17.81 -13.41 1.16
N GLU A 240 18.65 -13.82 2.10
CA GLU A 240 18.28 -14.08 3.50
C GLU A 240 17.96 -12.79 4.27
N TYR A 241 18.47 -11.65 3.79
CA TYR A 241 18.23 -10.33 4.36
C TYR A 241 17.23 -9.54 3.50
N VAL A 242 16.39 -8.76 4.17
CA VAL A 242 15.36 -7.93 3.54
C VAL A 242 15.61 -6.45 3.78
N ASP A 243 15.32 -5.63 2.78
CA ASP A 243 15.25 -4.19 2.91
C ASP A 243 13.83 -3.79 3.35
N ALA A 244 13.71 -3.17 4.53
CA ALA A 244 12.42 -2.77 5.07
C ALA A 244 12.19 -1.25 4.99
N ALA A 245 10.96 -0.84 4.66
CA ALA A 245 10.56 0.56 4.63
C ALA A 245 9.13 0.78 5.15
N PHE A 246 8.98 1.82 5.97
CA PHE A 246 7.71 2.54 6.12
C PHE A 246 7.58 3.55 4.99
N ILE A 247 6.47 3.52 4.26
CA ILE A 247 6.26 4.35 3.08
C ILE A 247 5.08 5.28 3.32
N GLU A 248 5.29 6.55 3.01
CA GLU A 248 4.36 7.67 3.12
C GLU A 248 4.06 8.25 1.74
N ILE A 249 2.77 8.39 1.41
CA ILE A 249 2.32 8.89 0.12
C ILE A 249 1.78 10.31 0.26
N ASP A 250 2.56 11.28 -0.23
CA ASP A 250 2.13 12.68 -0.26
C ASP A 250 1.76 13.11 -1.69
N LYS A 251 0.51 13.58 -1.84
CA LYS A 251 -0.04 14.10 -3.10
C LYS A 251 0.11 15.63 -3.22
N GLY A 252 0.93 16.26 -2.38
CA GLY A 252 1.14 17.71 -2.38
C GLY A 252 0.09 18.51 -1.60
N THR A 253 -0.78 17.85 -0.84
CA THR A 253 -1.93 18.48 -0.17
C THR A 253 -1.69 18.88 1.27
N GLU A 254 -0.63 18.40 1.91
CA GLU A 254 -0.28 18.73 3.29
C GLU A 254 0.74 19.88 3.36
N SER A 255 0.83 20.58 4.47
CA SER A 255 1.90 21.57 4.65
C SER A 255 3.21 20.88 5.07
N ILE A 256 4.36 21.49 4.77
CA ILE A 256 5.67 20.97 5.21
C ILE A 256 5.72 20.78 6.74
N PRO A 257 5.21 21.71 7.58
CA PRO A 257 5.15 21.49 9.03
C PRO A 257 4.36 20.24 9.45
N THR A 258 3.27 19.90 8.73
CA THR A 258 2.52 18.66 8.99
C THR A 258 3.38 17.42 8.70
N LEU A 259 4.14 17.43 7.60
CA LEU A 259 5.04 16.32 7.27
C LEU A 259 6.17 16.19 8.31
N ILE A 260 6.74 17.32 8.77
CA ILE A 260 7.76 17.34 9.82
C ILE A 260 7.22 16.80 11.15
N ARG A 261 5.98 17.13 11.52
CA ARG A 261 5.33 16.52 12.70
C ARG A 261 5.26 15.00 12.56
N LYS A 262 4.91 14.47 11.39
CA LYS A 262 4.92 13.01 11.14
C LYS A 262 6.35 12.44 11.20
N CYS A 263 7.36 13.16 10.72
CA CYS A 263 8.77 12.75 10.88
C CYS A 263 9.17 12.64 12.37
N HIS A 264 8.69 13.53 13.24
CA HIS A 264 8.91 13.40 14.68
C HIS A 264 8.19 12.18 15.29
N GLU A 265 7.03 11.77 14.77
CA GLU A 265 6.36 10.53 15.21
C GLU A 265 7.22 9.30 14.88
N TYR A 266 7.84 9.27 13.69
CA TYR A 266 8.79 8.22 13.33
C TYR A 266 10.05 8.24 14.20
N GLU A 267 10.65 9.41 14.45
CA GLU A 267 11.80 9.54 15.35
C GLU A 267 11.45 9.07 16.77
N ALA A 268 10.27 9.43 17.28
CA ALA A 268 9.81 9.00 18.60
C ALA A 268 9.60 7.48 18.69
N TYR A 269 9.08 6.87 17.62
CA TYR A 269 8.94 5.42 17.50
C TYR A 269 10.29 4.72 17.39
N TRP A 270 11.20 5.22 16.55
CA TRP A 270 12.57 4.71 16.39
C TRP A 270 13.30 4.61 17.74
N ARG A 271 13.14 5.62 18.61
CA ARG A 271 13.74 5.66 19.94
C ARG A 271 13.25 4.55 20.89
N GLN A 272 12.12 3.92 20.59
CA GLN A 272 11.63 2.81 21.41
C GLN A 272 12.42 1.51 21.20
N GLY A 273 13.18 1.38 20.11
CA GLY A 273 13.97 0.17 19.84
C GLY A 273 13.15 -1.04 19.40
N ILE A 274 11.83 -0.93 19.27
CA ILE A 274 10.91 -2.07 19.06
C ILE A 274 11.21 -2.83 17.76
N GLU A 275 11.46 -2.12 16.66
CA GLU A 275 11.77 -2.77 15.37
C GLU A 275 13.17 -3.37 15.38
N GLN A 276 14.12 -2.69 16.03
CA GLN A 276 15.51 -3.12 16.14
C GLN A 276 15.63 -4.43 16.92
N GLU A 277 14.88 -4.56 18.02
CA GLU A 277 14.80 -5.79 18.81
C GLU A 277 14.14 -6.94 18.04
N ARG A 278 13.16 -6.66 17.19
CA ARG A 278 12.39 -7.69 16.46
C ARG A 278 13.05 -8.16 15.18
N SER A 279 13.68 -7.26 14.44
CA SER A 279 14.06 -7.47 13.04
C SER A 279 15.54 -7.14 12.77
N GLY A 280 16.30 -6.77 13.80
CA GLY A 280 17.74 -6.45 13.71
C GLY A 280 18.06 -5.02 13.28
N GLY A 281 17.05 -4.19 13.00
CA GLY A 281 17.23 -2.80 12.60
C GLY A 281 15.89 -2.09 12.35
N PHE A 282 15.96 -0.80 12.04
CA PHE A 282 14.76 0.02 11.84
C PHE A 282 14.47 0.23 10.34
N PRO A 283 13.21 0.05 9.89
CA PRO A 283 12.83 0.31 8.51
C PRO A 283 13.06 1.76 8.08
N LEU A 284 13.53 1.99 6.86
CA LEU A 284 13.65 3.36 6.33
C LEU A 284 12.28 4.04 6.26
N VAL A 285 12.24 5.36 6.39
CA VAL A 285 11.02 6.16 6.22
C VAL A 285 11.06 6.83 4.85
N VAL A 286 10.27 6.31 3.92
CA VAL A 286 10.23 6.75 2.53
C VAL A 286 9.05 7.68 2.29
N TRP A 287 9.32 8.95 2.02
CA TRP A 287 8.34 9.90 1.52
C TRP A 287 8.29 9.85 -0.01
N SER A 288 7.24 9.26 -0.57
CA SER A 288 6.92 9.30 -1.99
C SER A 288 6.04 10.51 -2.28
N ILE A 289 6.63 11.55 -2.87
CA ILE A 289 6.00 12.86 -3.03
C ILE A 289 5.70 13.16 -4.49
N THR A 290 4.42 13.45 -4.75
CA THR A 290 3.92 14.02 -6.01
C THR A 290 3.24 15.36 -5.76
N ALA A 291 3.02 16.11 -6.83
CA ALA A 291 2.19 17.30 -6.84
C ALA A 291 1.53 17.43 -8.22
N GLU A 292 0.71 18.46 -8.38
CA GLU A 292 0.05 18.81 -9.64
C GLU A 292 1.03 18.94 -10.83
N THR A 293 2.25 19.45 -10.58
CA THR A 293 3.29 19.58 -11.60
C THR A 293 4.62 19.04 -11.09
N LEU A 294 5.49 18.61 -12.02
CA LEU A 294 6.83 18.10 -11.70
C LEU A 294 7.65 19.14 -10.91
N SER A 295 7.67 20.40 -11.37
CA SER A 295 8.39 21.48 -10.67
C SER A 295 7.88 21.74 -9.25
N LYS A 296 6.55 21.67 -9.02
CA LYS A 296 6.00 21.78 -7.66
C LYS A 296 6.42 20.59 -6.80
N ALA A 297 6.41 19.39 -7.37
CA ALA A 297 6.82 18.18 -6.67
C ALA A 297 8.30 18.22 -6.28
N GLU A 298 9.19 18.66 -7.17
CA GLU A 298 10.62 18.85 -6.90
C GLU A 298 10.86 19.87 -5.79
N LYS A 299 10.27 21.07 -5.92
CA LYS A 299 10.38 22.12 -4.88
C LYS A 299 9.91 21.63 -3.53
N ARG A 300 8.84 20.82 -3.49
CA ARG A 300 8.29 20.26 -2.27
C ARG A 300 9.21 19.20 -1.65
N ARG A 301 9.75 18.29 -2.44
CA ARG A 301 10.76 17.31 -2.00
C ARG A 301 11.98 18.01 -1.41
N ASP A 302 12.48 19.05 -2.07
CA ASP A 302 13.61 19.84 -1.58
C ASP A 302 13.27 20.62 -0.32
N ALA A 303 12.06 21.18 -0.21
CA ALA A 303 11.62 21.87 0.99
C ALA A 303 11.54 20.92 2.19
N LEU A 304 10.98 19.72 2.03
CA LEU A 304 10.96 18.71 3.08
C LEU A 304 12.37 18.27 3.46
N ARG A 305 13.24 18.01 2.47
CA ARG A 305 14.62 17.60 2.70
C ARG A 305 15.40 18.64 3.50
N ARG A 306 15.27 19.93 3.13
CA ARG A 306 15.88 21.03 3.89
C ARG A 306 15.31 21.12 5.32
N ALA A 307 14.00 21.00 5.48
CA ALA A 307 13.37 21.09 6.80
C ALA A 307 13.83 19.95 7.73
N ILE A 308 13.93 18.71 7.22
CA ILE A 308 14.48 17.58 7.98
C ILE A 308 15.95 17.81 8.35
N ASN A 309 16.78 18.26 7.41
CA ASN A 309 18.20 18.50 7.68
C ASN A 309 18.47 19.67 8.65
N GLN A 310 17.57 20.65 8.71
CA GLN A 310 17.68 21.78 9.63
C GLN A 310 17.18 21.45 11.04
N ASP A 311 16.30 20.45 11.18
CA ASP A 311 15.77 20.04 12.47
C ASP A 311 16.74 19.10 13.20
N ARG A 312 17.42 19.65 14.23
CA ARG A 312 18.41 18.92 15.04
C ARG A 312 17.82 17.74 15.83
N LYS A 313 16.49 17.64 15.97
CA LYS A 313 15.84 16.53 16.66
C LYS A 313 15.57 15.34 15.74
N LEU A 314 15.73 15.51 14.42
CA LEU A 314 15.50 14.48 13.42
C LEU A 314 16.81 13.90 12.91
N ARG A 315 16.85 12.57 12.75
CA ARG A 315 17.95 11.89 12.09
C ARG A 315 17.66 11.83 10.59
N SER A 316 18.28 12.72 9.82
CA SER A 316 18.07 12.79 8.36
C SER A 316 18.27 11.45 7.65
N GLN A 317 19.21 10.63 8.11
CA GLN A 317 19.51 9.29 7.59
C GLN A 317 18.35 8.29 7.66
N LEU A 318 17.37 8.48 8.55
CA LEU A 318 16.15 7.65 8.59
C LEU A 318 15.23 7.90 7.39
N PHE A 319 15.33 9.08 6.78
CA PHE A 319 14.36 9.52 5.78
C PHE A 319 14.93 9.43 4.37
N ARG A 320 14.09 8.99 3.43
CA ARG A 320 14.34 9.08 1.98
C ARG A 320 13.17 9.80 1.35
N ILE A 321 13.44 10.81 0.53
CA ILE A 321 12.42 11.63 -0.11
C ILE A 321 12.57 11.47 -1.61
N ILE A 322 11.59 10.83 -2.24
CA ILE A 322 11.69 10.36 -3.62
C ILE A 322 10.43 10.74 -4.41
N PRO A 323 10.53 10.84 -5.75
CA PRO A 323 9.35 10.72 -6.59
C PRO A 323 8.89 9.25 -6.68
N PRO A 324 7.61 8.96 -6.97
CA PRO A 324 7.07 7.59 -6.95
C PRO A 324 7.79 6.60 -7.85
N GLU A 325 8.26 7.06 -9.03
CA GLU A 325 8.96 6.21 -9.99
C GLU A 325 10.29 5.66 -9.48
N GLN A 326 10.87 6.25 -8.42
CA GLN A 326 12.10 5.78 -7.80
C GLN A 326 11.87 4.75 -6.68
N LEU A 327 10.62 4.48 -6.29
CA LEU A 327 10.31 3.60 -5.16
C LEU A 327 10.94 2.21 -5.36
N VAL A 328 10.72 1.59 -6.52
CA VAL A 328 11.26 0.26 -6.80
C VAL A 328 12.79 0.27 -6.78
N ALA A 329 13.42 1.29 -7.37
CA ALA A 329 14.87 1.39 -7.41
C ALA A 329 15.48 1.57 -6.01
N LEU A 330 14.80 2.31 -5.12
CA LEU A 330 15.21 2.46 -3.72
C LEU A 330 15.14 1.12 -2.97
N MET A 331 14.05 0.36 -3.15
CA MET A 331 13.85 -0.94 -2.52
C MET A 331 14.76 -2.04 -3.08
N GLN A 332 15.44 -1.82 -4.20
CA GLN A 332 16.47 -2.74 -4.73
C GLN A 332 17.86 -2.53 -4.12
N LYS A 333 18.14 -1.35 -3.56
CA LYS A 333 19.49 -0.93 -3.14
C LYS A 333 19.66 -0.86 -1.61
N GLY A 334 18.66 -1.27 -0.83
CA GLY A 334 18.71 -1.16 0.63
C GLY A 334 18.90 0.24 1.20
N GLY A 335 18.42 1.27 0.48
CA GLY A 335 18.50 2.65 0.95
C GLY A 335 19.87 3.32 0.87
N GLU A 336 20.88 2.64 0.33
CA GLU A 336 22.16 3.25 -0.04
C GLU A 336 21.95 4.17 -1.25
N GLN A 337 22.01 5.48 -1.02
CA GLN A 337 22.16 6.52 -2.05
C GLN A 337 23.20 7.53 -1.62
#